data_AF-A0A535SK23-F1
#
_entry.id   AF-A0A535SK23-F1
#
_cell.length_a   1.000
_cell.length_b   1.000
_cell.length_c   1.000
_cell.angle_alpha   90.00
_cell.angle_beta   90.00
_cell.angle_gamma   90.00
#
_symmetry.space_group_name_H-M   'P 1'
#
loop_
_entity.id
_entity.type
_entity.pdbx_description
1 polymer ?
#
loop_
_entity_poly.entity_id
_entity_poly.type
_entity_poly.pdbx_seq_one_letter_code
_entity_poly.pdbx_strand_id
1 'polypeptide(L)' 'MDETTRALAKRLANGPTRTYRLIKELMYKSLDIDLQASLRLEGQLQEAAYATADHREAVDAFLHKRAAKFTGK' A
#
# COMPACT_ATOMS: atom_id res chain seq x y z
N MET A 1 -20.65 15.35 0.54
CA MET A 1 -19.65 14.51 -0.13
C MET A 1 -20.11 14.32 -1.55
N ASP A 2 -19.37 14.86 -2.52
CA ASP A 2 -19.67 14.64 -3.95
C ASP A 2 -19.38 13.19 -4.37
N GLU A 3 -19.86 12.82 -5.57
CA GLU A 3 -19.73 11.46 -6.10
C GLU A 3 -18.26 11.04 -6.27
N THR A 4 -17.40 11.97 -6.70
CA THR A 4 -15.96 11.73 -6.89
C THR A 4 -15.30 11.33 -5.57
N THR A 5 -15.58 12.04 -4.49
CA THR A 5 -15.02 11.77 -3.16
C THR A 5 -15.48 10.40 -2.65
N ARG A 6 -16.76 10.06 -2.86
CA ARG A 6 -17.31 8.76 -2.46
C ARG A 6 -16.69 7.61 -3.25
N ALA A 7 -16.50 7.79 -4.56
CA ALA A 7 -15.86 6.80 -5.42
C ALA A 7 -14.40 6.55 -5.01
N LEU A 8 -13.65 7.63 -4.71
CA LEU A 8 -12.28 7.52 -4.22
C LEU A 8 -12.21 6.79 -2.88
N ALA A 9 -13.06 7.17 -1.91
CA ALA A 9 -13.11 6.52 -0.61
C ALA A 9 -13.41 5.02 -0.75
N LYS A 10 -14.36 4.66 -1.61
CA LYS A 10 -14.69 3.25 -1.90
C LYS A 10 -13.50 2.51 -2.50
N ARG A 11 -12.79 3.11 -3.46
CA ARG A 11 -11.60 2.49 -4.07
C ARG A 11 -10.50 2.25 -3.03
N LEU A 12 -10.21 3.24 -2.19
CA LEU A 12 -9.18 3.12 -1.14
C LEU A 12 -9.57 2.09 -0.07
N ALA A 13 -10.83 2.05 0.33
CA ALA A 13 -11.33 1.08 1.32
C ALA A 13 -11.25 -0.38 0.82
N ASN A 14 -11.34 -0.59 -0.50
CA ASN A 14 -11.23 -1.91 -1.13
C ASN A 14 -9.82 -2.23 -1.67
N GLY A 15 -8.83 -1.37 -1.38
CA GLY A 15 -7.43 -1.60 -1.75
C GLY A 15 -6.63 -2.29 -0.64
N PRO A 16 -5.31 -2.49 -0.83
CA PRO A 16 -4.42 -3.06 0.18
C PRO A 16 -4.14 -2.05 1.31
N THR A 17 -5.10 -1.89 2.23
CA THR A 17 -5.11 -0.80 3.22
C THR A 17 -3.90 -0.80 4.16
N ARG A 18 -3.29 -1.96 4.45
CA ARG A 18 -2.01 -2.02 5.19
C ARG A 18 -0.88 -1.38 4.39
N THR A 19 -0.74 -1.73 3.11
CA THR A 19 0.26 -1.13 2.22
C THR A 19 0.05 0.38 2.08
N TYR A 20 -1.20 0.85 1.96
CA TYR A 20 -1.48 2.30 1.95
C TYR A 20 -1.01 3.00 3.23
N ARG A 21 -1.18 2.37 4.40
CA ARG A 21 -0.66 2.89 5.66
C ARG A 21 0.87 3.01 5.63
N LEU A 22 1.56 1.97 5.14
CA LEU A 22 3.03 1.96 5.07
C LEU A 22 3.55 3.05 4.11
N ILE A 23 2.91 3.21 2.95
CA ILE A 23 3.25 4.29 2.00
C ILE A 23 3.07 5.65 2.67
N LYS A 24 1.97 5.86 3.38
CA LYS A 24 1.70 7.12 4.10
C LYS A 24 2.74 7.36 5.19
N GLU A 25 3.13 6.33 5.93
CA GLU A 25 4.18 6.41 6.96
C GLU A 25 5.54 6.81 6.37
N LEU A 26 5.98 6.13 5.30
CA LEU A 26 7.21 6.47 4.59
C LEU A 26 7.18 7.94 4.15
N MET A 27 6.11 8.33 3.45
CA MET A 27 5.96 9.68 2.90
C MET A 27 6.09 10.76 3.98
N TYR A 28 5.46 10.60 5.15
CA TYR A 28 5.58 11.59 6.22
C TYR A 28 6.96 11.58 6.86
N LYS A 29 7.51 10.40 7.19
CA LYS A 29 8.83 10.31 7.85
C LYS A 29 9.95 10.84 6.97
N SER A 30 9.87 10.61 5.65
CA SER A 30 10.85 11.10 4.68
C SER A 30 10.94 12.62 4.57
N LEU A 31 9.96 13.37 5.09
CA LEU A 31 10.04 14.84 5.16
C LEU A 31 11.04 15.33 6.21
N ASP A 32 11.29 14.53 7.24
CA ASP A 32 12.07 14.91 8.42
C ASP A 32 13.46 14.26 8.47
N ILE A 33 13.80 13.40 7.49
CA ILE A 33 15.05 12.63 7.47
C ILE A 33 15.78 12.76 6.13
N ASP A 34 17.08 12.48 6.14
CA ASP A 34 17.89 12.48 4.92
C ASP A 34 17.55 11.29 3.99
N LEU A 35 18.06 11.37 2.76
CA LEU A 35 17.83 10.35 1.73
C LEU A 35 18.29 8.95 2.17
N GLN A 36 19.44 8.84 2.84
CA GLN A 36 19.98 7.54 3.26
C GLN A 36 19.10 6.89 4.33
N ALA A 37 18.60 7.67 5.28
CA ALA A 37 17.65 7.23 6.28
C ALA A 37 16.30 6.85 5.65
N SER A 38 15.82 7.64 4.68
CA SER A 38 14.59 7.36 3.94
C SER A 38 14.65 6.03 3.19
N LEU A 39 15.76 5.74 2.50
CA LEU A 39 15.94 4.48 1.77
C LEU A 39 16.01 3.26 2.71
N ARG A 40 16.66 3.41 3.88
CA ARG A 40 16.67 2.35 4.90
C ARG A 40 15.26 2.08 5.44
N LEU A 41 14.51 3.14 5.73
CA LEU A 41 13.11 3.03 6.16
C LEU A 41 12.25 2.38 5.08
N GLU A 42 12.42 2.77 3.82
CA GLU A 42 11.71 2.17 2.69
C GLU A 42 11.95 0.65 2.64
N GLY A 43 13.20 0.19 2.75
CA GLY A 43 13.52 -1.24 2.76
C GLY A 43 12.75 -2.01 3.84
N GLN A 44 12.74 -1.49 5.07
CA GLN A 44 12.00 -2.09 6.19
C GLN A 44 10.48 -2.15 5.92
N LEU A 45 9.92 -1.08 5.36
CA LEU A 45 8.49 -1.01 5.07
C LEU A 45 8.11 -1.86 3.85
N GLN A 46 9.00 -2.02 2.87
CA GLN A 46 8.80 -2.95 1.76
C GLN A 46 8.79 -4.40 2.23
N GLU A 47 9.71 -4.80 3.13
CA GLU A 47 9.68 -6.14 3.73
C GLU A 47 8.34 -6.42 4.44
N ALA A 48 7.86 -5.45 5.21
CA ALA A 48 6.56 -5.54 5.86
C ALA A 48 5.40 -5.64 4.85
N ALA A 49 5.47 -4.91 3.74
CA ALA A 49 4.48 -4.96 2.67
C ALA A 49 4.48 -6.33 1.96
N TYR A 50 5.64 -6.90 1.66
CA TYR A 50 5.78 -8.20 1.00
C TYR A 50 5.24 -9.36 1.84
N ALA A 51 5.31 -9.25 3.17
CA ALA A 51 4.77 -10.27 4.07
C ALA A 51 3.22 -10.33 4.10
N THR A 52 2.52 -9.31 3.58
CA THR A 52 1.05 -9.23 3.61
C THR A 52 0.38 -10.29 2.71
N ALA A 53 -0.84 -10.67 3.07
CA ALA A 53 -1.67 -11.52 2.20
C ALA A 53 -2.07 -10.77 0.94
N ASP A 54 -2.33 -9.47 1.05
CA ASP A 54 -2.67 -8.61 -0.08
C ASP A 54 -1.54 -8.51 -1.12
N HIS A 55 -0.27 -8.56 -0.70
CA HIS A 55 0.85 -8.65 -1.65
C HIS A 55 0.84 -9.96 -2.44
N ARG A 56 0.67 -11.10 -1.74
CA ARG A 56 0.56 -12.42 -2.40
C ARG A 56 -0.60 -12.45 -3.39
N GLU A 57 -1.76 -11.93 -2.99
CA GLU A 57 -2.94 -11.80 -3.85
C GLU A 57 -2.68 -10.89 -5.05
N ALA A 58 -1.99 -9.75 -4.87
CA ALA A 58 -1.65 -8.86 -5.99
C ALA A 58 -0.79 -9.57 -7.04
N VAL A 59 0.24 -10.31 -6.59
CA VAL A 59 1.12 -11.07 -7.47
C VAL A 59 0.36 -12.19 -8.17
N ASP A 60 -0.42 -12.99 -7.43
CA ASP A 60 -1.22 -14.07 -8.00
C ASP A 60 -2.24 -13.55 -9.03
N ALA A 61 -2.97 -12.48 -8.68
CA ALA A 61 -3.95 -11.87 -9.57
C ALA A 61 -3.32 -11.31 -10.85
N PHE A 62 -2.14 -10.70 -10.73
CA PHE A 62 -1.37 -10.21 -11.86
C PHE A 62 -0.95 -11.34 -12.80
N LEU A 63 -0.35 -12.42 -12.26
CA LEU A 63 0.08 -13.58 -13.03
C LEU A 63 -1.09 -14.27 -13.75
N HIS A 64 -2.27 -14.31 -13.13
CA HIS A 64 -3.48 -14.90 -13.69
C HIS A 64 -4.38 -13.91 -14.46
N LYS A 65 -3.94 -12.66 -14.67
CA LYS A 65 -4.67 -11.61 -15.41
C LYS A 65 -6.11 -11.38 -14.90
N ARG A 66 -6.31 -11.47 -13.59
CA ARG A 66 -7.61 -11.25 -12.92
C ARG A 66 -7.56 -10.03 -12.02
N ALA A 67 -8.71 -9.50 -11.65
CA ALA A 67 -8.78 -8.47 -10.63
C ALA A 67 -8.34 -9.03 -9.26
N ALA A 68 -7.50 -8.26 -8.56
CA ALA A 68 -7.07 -8.58 -7.20
C ALA A 68 -8.21 -8.31 -6.19
N LYS A 69 -8.30 -9.16 -5.17
CA LYS A 69 -9.28 -9.08 -4.08
C LYS A 69 -8.58 -8.80 -2.77
N PHE A 70 -8.39 -7.52 -2.46
CA PHE A 70 -7.72 -7.11 -1.23
C PHE A 70 -8.61 -7.27 0.00
N THR A 71 -7.99 -7.64 1.11
CA THR A 71 -8.64 -7.85 2.41
C THR A 71 -8.11 -6.93 3.50
N GLY A 72 -7.06 -6.16 3.22
CA GLY A 72 -6.38 -5.30 4.18
C GLY A 72 -5.51 -6.08 5.17
N LYS A 73 -4.98 -7.25 4.77
CA LYS A 73 -4.25 -8.18 5.66
C LYS A 73 -2.86 -8.48 5.14
#